data_AF-A0A1Y1AUT0-F1
#
_entry.id   AF-A0A1Y1AUT0-F1
#
_cell.length_a   1.000
_cell.length_b   1.000
_cell.length_c   1.000
_cell.angle_alpha   90.00
_cell.angle_beta   90.00
_cell.angle_gamma   90.00
#
_symmetry.space_group_name_H-M   'P 1'
#
loop_
_entity.id
_entity.type
_entity.pdbx_description
1 polymer ?
#
loop_
_entity_poly.entity_id
_entity_poly.type
_entity_poly.pdbx_seq_one_letter_code
_entity_poly.pdbx_strand_id
1 'polypeptide(L)'
;MGDRYDRKGSSISEMSRGTGLSPATIKRWTSRSRDEWLQQKADEREAIRAFHDDEGHSWPQTAKHFRLDVSTVKRRAYRAREERKQEIAEQLQPPLPFPTNS
;
A
#
# COMPACT_ATOMS: atom_id res chain seq x y z
N MET A 1 9.41 18.62 13.16
CA MET A 1 8.76 17.30 13.27
C MET A 1 7.28 17.52 13.50
N GLY A 2 6.41 16.88 12.71
CA GLY A 2 4.97 16.86 13.01
C GLY A 2 4.58 15.42 13.29
N ASP A 3 4.46 15.08 14.57
CA ASP A 3 3.84 13.81 15.00
C ASP A 3 2.52 13.65 14.27
N ARG A 4 2.10 12.43 13.94
CA ARG A 4 0.80 12.13 13.34
C ARG A 4 -0.03 11.45 14.42
N TYR A 5 -1.16 12.03 14.82
CA TYR A 5 -2.07 11.36 15.75
C TYR A 5 -3.17 10.64 14.97
N ASP A 6 -3.33 9.35 15.27
CA ASP A 6 -4.49 8.58 14.82
C ASP A 6 -5.76 9.21 15.41
N ARG A 7 -6.78 9.39 14.56
CA ARG A 7 -8.04 10.03 14.89
C ARG A 7 -8.89 9.21 15.87
N LYS A 8 -8.55 7.96 16.19
CA LYS A 8 -9.19 7.07 17.20
C LYS A 8 -10.73 7.13 17.25
N GLY A 9 -11.40 7.46 16.14
CA GLY A 9 -12.85 7.62 16.06
C GLY A 9 -13.43 9.04 16.25
N SER A 10 -12.62 10.04 16.60
CA SER A 10 -13.06 11.44 16.76
C SER A 10 -13.30 12.15 15.41
N SER A 11 -14.28 13.06 15.39
CA SER A 11 -14.59 13.88 14.22
C SER A 11 -13.56 15.00 14.01
N ILE A 12 -13.43 15.48 12.77
CA ILE A 12 -12.53 16.60 12.42
C ILE A 12 -12.83 17.86 13.27
N SER A 13 -14.12 18.09 13.59
CA SER A 13 -14.56 19.22 14.41
C SER A 13 -14.16 19.09 15.89
N GLU A 14 -14.19 17.88 16.44
CA GLU A 14 -13.69 17.62 17.80
C GLU A 14 -12.17 17.79 17.89
N MET A 15 -11.43 17.28 16.92
CA MET A 15 -9.97 17.49 16.86
C MET A 15 -9.61 18.97 16.68
N SER A 16 -10.39 19.73 15.91
CA SER A 16 -10.14 21.17 15.71
C SER A 16 -10.32 21.95 17.00
N ARG A 17 -11.36 21.64 17.77
CA ARG A 17 -11.60 22.23 19.09
C ARG A 17 -10.55 21.81 20.12
N GLY A 18 -10.08 20.57 20.07
CA GLY A 18 -9.08 20.05 21.03
C GLY A 18 -7.64 20.45 20.75
N THR A 19 -7.27 20.66 19.47
CA THR A 19 -5.88 20.99 19.06
C THR A 19 -5.67 22.45 18.68
N GLY A 20 -6.75 23.21 18.45
CA GLY A 20 -6.68 24.59 17.94
C GLY A 20 -6.28 24.69 16.46
N LEU A 21 -6.12 23.56 15.77
CA LEU A 21 -5.73 23.52 14.35
C LEU A 21 -6.95 23.68 13.43
N SER A 22 -6.71 24.28 12.26
CA SER A 22 -7.75 24.40 11.24
C SER A 22 -8.27 23.04 10.76
N PRO A 23 -9.55 22.91 10.39
CA PRO A 23 -10.09 21.67 9.82
C PRO A 23 -9.33 21.18 8.58
N ALA A 24 -8.76 22.09 7.78
CA ALA A 24 -7.95 21.75 6.61
C ALA A 24 -6.62 21.09 7.01
N THR A 25 -5.96 21.61 8.06
CA THR A 25 -4.73 21.03 8.62
C THR A 25 -5.00 19.62 9.17
N ILE A 26 -6.10 19.46 9.91
CA ILE A 26 -6.51 18.16 10.45
C ILE A 26 -6.87 17.18 9.35
N LYS A 27 -7.58 17.62 8.30
CA LYS A 27 -7.90 16.78 7.14
C LYS A 27 -6.63 16.31 6.44
N ARG A 28 -5.64 17.18 6.24
CA ARG A 28 -4.34 16.80 5.66
C ARG A 28 -3.58 15.80 6.52
N TRP A 29 -3.71 15.91 7.84
CA TRP A 29 -3.02 15.07 8.81
C TRP A 29 -3.68 13.70 9.02
N THR A 30 -5.01 13.64 8.88
CA THR A 30 -5.82 12.42 9.01
C THR A 30 -6.08 11.72 7.67
N SER A 31 -5.80 12.38 6.55
CA SER A 31 -5.81 11.77 5.23
C SER A 31 -4.62 10.82 5.13
N ARG A 32 -4.87 9.60 4.65
CA ARG A 32 -3.86 8.56 4.45
C ARG A 32 -2.69 9.13 3.63
N SER A 33 -1.46 8.91 4.07
CA SER A 33 -0.29 9.38 3.34
C SER A 33 -0.21 8.70 1.96
N ARG A 34 0.47 9.35 1.01
CA ARG A 34 0.69 8.77 -0.32
C ARG A 34 1.33 7.37 -0.22
N ASP A 35 2.29 7.22 0.67
CA ASP A 35 3.03 5.97 0.85
C ASP A 35 2.13 4.87 1.41
N GLU A 36 1.31 5.17 2.41
CA GLU A 36 0.32 4.22 2.94
C GLU A 36 -0.74 3.82 1.89
N TRP A 37 -1.13 4.75 1.01
CA TRP A 37 -2.02 4.42 -0.10
C TRP A 37 -1.34 3.53 -1.13
N LEU A 38 -0.08 3.81 -1.48
CA LEU A 38 0.72 2.98 -2.38
C LEU A 38 0.91 1.57 -1.80
N GLN A 39 1.22 1.47 -0.50
CA GLN A 39 1.37 0.21 0.21
C GLN A 39 0.07 -0.58 0.19
N GLN A 40 -1.06 0.03 0.57
CA GLN A 40 -2.35 -0.66 0.48
C GLN A 40 -2.62 -1.19 -0.93
N LYS A 41 -2.24 -0.44 -1.98
CA LYS A 41 -2.40 -0.90 -3.35
C LYS A 41 -1.46 -2.05 -3.70
N ALA A 42 -0.25 -2.09 -3.17
CA ALA A 42 0.64 -3.24 -3.28
C ALA A 42 0.05 -4.46 -2.56
N ASP A 43 -0.42 -4.29 -1.32
CA ASP A 43 -1.04 -5.34 -0.52
C ASP A 43 -2.28 -5.92 -1.22
N GLU A 44 -3.15 -5.08 -1.79
CA GLU A 44 -4.30 -5.53 -2.58
C GLU A 44 -3.87 -6.39 -3.78
N ARG A 45 -2.76 -6.06 -4.45
CA ARG A 45 -2.27 -6.83 -5.59
C ARG A 45 -1.66 -8.16 -5.13
N GLU A 46 -0.90 -8.15 -4.05
CA GLU A 46 -0.30 -9.36 -3.50
C GLU A 46 -1.36 -10.32 -2.96
N ALA A 47 -2.41 -9.83 -2.31
CA ALA A 47 -3.54 -10.66 -1.89
C ALA A 47 -4.22 -11.36 -3.07
N ILE A 48 -4.42 -10.65 -4.20
CA ILE A 48 -4.97 -11.25 -5.42
C ILE A 48 -4.04 -12.32 -5.98
N ARG A 49 -2.73 -12.06 -5.98
CA ARG A 49 -1.73 -13.03 -6.45
C ARG A 49 -1.70 -14.26 -5.56
N ALA A 50 -1.58 -14.11 -4.24
CA ALA A 50 -1.52 -15.22 -3.30
C ALA A 50 -2.77 -16.10 -3.37
N PHE A 51 -3.97 -15.51 -3.42
CA PHE A 51 -5.21 -16.25 -3.56
C PHE A 51 -5.26 -17.08 -4.85
N HIS A 52 -4.67 -16.60 -5.94
CA HIS A 52 -4.62 -17.33 -7.20
C HIS A 52 -3.48 -18.35 -7.25
N ASP A 53 -2.25 -17.91 -7.02
CA ASP A 53 -1.02 -18.67 -7.24
C ASP A 53 -0.71 -19.63 -6.09
N ASP A 54 -0.86 -19.18 -4.84
CA ASP A 54 -0.45 -19.95 -3.67
C ASP A 54 -1.60 -20.87 -3.20
N GLU A 55 -2.83 -20.37 -3.23
CA GLU A 55 -4.02 -21.17 -2.87
C GLU A 55 -4.59 -21.96 -4.07
N GLY A 56 -4.10 -21.71 -5.30
CA GLY A 56 -4.44 -22.49 -6.49
C GLY A 56 -5.84 -22.24 -7.08
N HIS A 57 -6.51 -21.15 -6.71
CA HIS A 57 -7.85 -20.83 -7.24
C HIS A 57 -7.82 -20.49 -8.72
N SER A 58 -8.90 -20.78 -9.45
CA SER A 58 -9.04 -20.33 -10.84
C SER A 58 -9.24 -18.81 -10.95
N TRP A 59 -8.98 -18.25 -12.14
CA TRP A 59 -9.22 -16.81 -12.40
C TRP A 59 -10.67 -16.37 -12.17
N PRO A 60 -11.72 -17.12 -12.58
CA PRO A 60 -13.11 -16.76 -12.28
C PRO A 60 -13.42 -16.78 -10.78
N GLN A 61 -12.88 -17.74 -10.02
CA GLN A 61 -13.04 -17.78 -8.56
C GLN A 61 -12.37 -16.58 -7.90
N THR A 62 -11.16 -16.23 -8.33
CA THR A 62 -10.44 -15.04 -7.85
C THR A 62 -11.23 -13.75 -8.15
N ALA A 63 -11.71 -13.59 -9.39
CA ALA A 63 -12.55 -12.46 -9.79
C ALA A 63 -13.81 -12.33 -8.91
N LYS A 64 -14.49 -13.45 -8.65
CA LYS A 64 -15.65 -13.50 -7.75
C LYS A 64 -15.31 -13.14 -6.31
N HIS A 65 -14.20 -13.67 -5.78
CA HIS A 65 -13.75 -13.40 -4.41
C HIS A 65 -13.51 -11.90 -4.18
N PHE A 66 -12.78 -11.26 -5.10
CA PHE A 66 -12.44 -9.84 -4.99
C PHE A 66 -13.51 -8.89 -5.56
N ARG A 67 -14.60 -9.42 -6.12
CA ARG A 67 -15.66 -8.65 -6.79
C ARG A 67 -15.11 -7.75 -7.91
N LEU A 68 -14.21 -8.29 -8.72
CA LEU A 68 -13.55 -7.61 -9.83
C LEU A 68 -13.73 -8.40 -11.12
N ASP A 69 -13.47 -7.75 -12.25
CA ASP A 69 -13.40 -8.45 -13.54
C ASP A 69 -12.15 -9.35 -13.65
N VAL A 70 -12.27 -10.43 -14.42
CA VAL A 70 -11.19 -11.41 -14.67
C VAL A 70 -9.94 -10.74 -15.24
N SER A 71 -10.08 -9.78 -16.17
CA SER A 71 -8.94 -9.06 -16.73
C SER A 71 -8.23 -8.20 -15.68
N THR A 72 -8.99 -7.64 -14.74
CA THR A 72 -8.45 -6.78 -13.67
C THR A 72 -7.65 -7.59 -12.67
N VAL A 73 -8.17 -8.74 -12.23
CA VAL A 73 -7.42 -9.62 -11.30
C VAL A 73 -6.16 -10.16 -11.94
N LYS A 74 -6.21 -10.55 -13.22
CA LYS A 74 -5.02 -10.95 -13.99
C LYS A 74 -3.96 -9.87 -14.00
N ARG A 75 -4.31 -8.65 -14.45
CA ARG A 75 -3.39 -7.51 -14.51
C ARG A 75 -2.76 -7.19 -13.15
N ARG A 76 -3.55 -7.24 -12.07
CA ARG A 76 -3.08 -6.98 -10.71
C ARG A 76 -2.14 -8.07 -10.20
N ALA A 77 -2.47 -9.34 -10.42
CA ALA A 77 -1.61 -10.46 -10.07
C ALA A 77 -0.29 -10.45 -10.84
N TYR A 78 -0.30 -10.18 -12.15
CA TYR A 78 0.94 -10.03 -12.92
C TYR A 78 1.84 -8.93 -12.35
N ARG A 79 1.25 -7.78 -12.01
CA ARG A 79 2.01 -6.69 -11.40
C ARG A 79 2.59 -7.06 -10.03
N ALA A 80 1.85 -7.79 -9.18
CA ALA A 80 2.36 -8.29 -7.91
C ALA A 80 3.58 -9.21 -8.11
N ARG A 81 3.55 -10.08 -9.13
CA ARG A 81 4.68 -10.96 -9.45
C ARG A 81 5.94 -10.17 -9.82
N GLU A 82 5.79 -9.11 -10.60
CA GLU A 82 6.93 -8.25 -10.98
C GLU A 82 7.45 -7.45 -9.78
N GLU A 83 6.56 -6.93 -8.93
CA GLU A 83 6.92 -6.22 -7.69
C GLU A 83 7.71 -7.15 -6.75
N ARG A 84 7.27 -8.41 -6.57
CA ARG A 84 8.00 -9.41 -5.78
C ARG A 84 9.37 -9.75 -6.37
N LYS A 85 9.47 -9.90 -7.70
CA LYS A 85 10.76 -10.13 -8.38
C LYS A 85 11.70 -8.95 -8.16
N GLN A 86 11.19 -7.72 -8.22
CA GLN A 86 11.97 -6.50 -7.97
C GLN A 86 12.45 -6.45 -6.52
N GLU A 87 11.58 -6.72 -5.54
CA GLU A 87 11.95 -6.78 -4.12
C GLU A 87 13.03 -7.83 -3.84
N ILE A 88 12.90 -9.03 -4.44
CA ILE A 88 13.91 -10.08 -4.34
C ILE A 88 15.23 -9.63 -4.98
N ALA A 89 15.17 -8.99 -6.15
CA ALA A 89 16.36 -8.49 -6.85
C ALA A 89 17.05 -7.35 -6.10
N GLU A 90 16.30 -6.50 -5.40
CA GLU A 90 16.85 -5.44 -4.54
C GLU A 90 17.50 -6.02 -3.28
N GLN A 91 16.87 -7.02 -2.65
CA GLN A 91 17.46 -7.73 -1.49
C GLN A 91 18.75 -8.48 -1.84
N LEU A 92 18.85 -9.01 -3.05
CA LEU A 92 20.03 -9.73 -3.53
C LEU A 92 21.14 -8.82 -4.06
N GLN A 93 20.89 -7.51 -4.24
CA GLN A 93 21.93 -6.58 -4.68
C GLN A 93 22.93 -6.35 -3.54
N PRO A 94 24.24 -6.61 -3.75
CA PRO A 94 25.25 -6.28 -2.75
C PRO A 94 25.29 -4.75 -2.57
N PRO A 95 25.58 -4.25 -1.35
CA PRO A 95 25.66 -2.82 -1.10
C PRO A 95 26.67 -2.19 -2.07
N LEU A 96 26.28 -1.08 -2.70
CA LEU A 96 27.16 -0.36 -3.62
C LEU A 96 28.48 -0.05 -2.91
N PRO A 97 29.64 -0.30 -3.55
CA PRO A 97 30.92 0.07 -2.97
C PRO A 97 30.92 1.57 -2.69
N PHE A 98 31.35 1.95 -1.49
CA PHE A 98 31.48 3.36 -1.13
C PHE A 98 32.40 4.06 -2.14
N PRO A 99 32.07 5.29 -2.60
CA PRO A 99 32.98 6.04 -3.44
C PRO A 99 34.26 6.31 -2.65
N THR A 100 35.37 5.72 -3.08
CA THR A 100 36.70 6.04 -2.57
C THR A 100 37.07 7.41 -3.13
N ASN A 101 37.01 8.46 -2.30
CA ASN A 101 37.65 9.72 -2.65
C ASN A 101 39.16 9.51 -2.62
N SER A 102 39.80 9.64 -3.79
CA SER A 102 41.27 9.73 -3.96
C SER A 102 41.67 11.19 -4.14
#